data_AF-A0A380EJJ6-F1
#
_entry.id   AF-A0A380EJJ6-F1
#
_cell.length_a   1.000
_cell.length_b   1.000
_cell.length_c   1.000
_cell.angle_alpha   90.00
_cell.angle_beta   90.00
_cell.angle_gamma   90.00
#
_symmetry.space_group_name_H-M   'P 1'
#
loop_
_entity.id
_entity.type
_entity.pdbx_description
1 polymer ?
#
loop_
_entity_poly.entity_id
_entity_poly.type
_entity_poly.pdbx_seq_one_letter_code
_entity_poly.pdbx_strand_id
1 'polypeptide(L)' 'MLIYVLKTQLAPGTEGGFTTYWPTNEVMPIFDAAMKYKEDGTGLVVLAGNDYGMGSSRDWAAKGTTY' A
#
# COMPACT_ATOMS: atom_id res chain seq x y z
N MET A 1 -1.54 17.23 -15.57
CA MET A 1 -2.18 16.31 -14.61
C MET A 1 -1.59 14.92 -14.84
N LEU A 2 -0.53 14.55 -14.12
CA LEU A 2 0.08 13.22 -14.23
C LEU A 2 -0.64 12.29 -13.25
N ILE A 3 -1.30 11.25 -13.77
CA ILE A 3 -1.92 10.19 -12.97
C ILE A 3 -0.81 9.19 -12.67
N TYR A 4 -0.28 9.20 -11.45
CA TYR A 4 0.64 8.16 -10.99
C TYR A 4 -0.16 6.92 -10.60
N VAL A 5 0.11 5.81 -11.27
CA VAL A 5 -0.44 4.49 -10.94
C VAL A 5 0.49 3.83 -9.93
N LEU A 6 -0.07 3.32 -8.83
CA LEU A 6 0.70 2.60 -7.81
C LEU A 6 1.20 1.28 -8.40
N LYS A 7 2.50 1.01 -8.28
CA LYS A 7 3.12 -0.27 -8.65
C LYS A 7 3.79 -0.87 -7.44
N THR A 8 3.23 -1.98 -6.96
CA THR A 8 3.82 -2.75 -5.86
C THR A 8 4.75 -3.82 -6.41
N GLN A 9 5.86 -4.06 -5.72
CA GLN A 9 6.74 -5.20 -6.02
C GLN A 9 6.20 -6.50 -5.41
N LEU A 10 5.18 -6.41 -4.53
CA LEU A 10 4.64 -7.56 -3.82
C LEU A 10 3.56 -8.30 -4.61
N ALA A 11 2.93 -7.66 -5.59
CA ALA A 11 1.93 -8.27 -6.47
C ALA A 11 2.29 -8.02 -7.95
N PRO A 12 3.29 -8.73 -8.49
CA PRO A 12 3.75 -8.54 -9.86
C PRO A 12 2.62 -8.81 -10.87
N GLY A 13 2.50 -7.97 -11.89
CA GLY A 13 1.43 -8.05 -12.89
C GLY A 13 0.14 -7.31 -12.51
N THR A 14 0.07 -6.70 -11.32
CA THR A 14 -1.04 -5.82 -10.92
C THR A 14 -0.65 -4.34 -11.02
N GLU A 15 -1.64 -3.50 -11.33
CA GLU A 15 -1.52 -2.04 -11.28
C GLU A 15 -2.59 -1.48 -10.33
N GLY A 16 -2.24 -0.49 -9.53
CA GLY A 16 -3.13 0.11 -8.53
C GLY A 16 -2.96 -0.43 -7.11
N GLY A 17 -4.00 -0.27 -6.29
CA GLY A 17 -3.96 -0.48 -4.84
C GLY A 17 -4.01 -1.93 -4.38
N PHE A 18 -3.18 -2.81 -4.93
CA PHE A 18 -3.10 -4.23 -4.57
C PHE A 18 -1.78 -4.57 -3.85
N THR A 19 -1.80 -5.64 -3.05
CA THR A 19 -0.61 -6.21 -2.40
C THR A 19 -0.81 -7.70 -2.16
N THR A 20 0.28 -8.40 -1.84
CA THR A 20 0.21 -9.80 -1.41
C THR A 20 0.14 -9.88 0.11
N TYR A 21 -0.88 -10.57 0.61
CA TYR A 21 -1.00 -10.92 2.02
C TYR A 21 -0.13 -12.15 2.30
N TRP A 22 1.05 -11.94 2.87
CA TRP A 22 2.06 -12.98 3.05
C TRP A 22 1.61 -14.21 3.86
N PRO A 23 0.75 -14.10 4.90
CA PRO A 23 0.30 -15.29 5.62
C PRO A 23 -0.45 -16.31 4.74
N THR A 24 -1.11 -15.87 3.66
CA THR A 24 -1.84 -16.75 2.73
C THR A 24 -1.30 -16.73 1.30
N ASN A 25 -0.34 -15.86 0.99
CA ASN A 25 0.14 -15.54 -0.36
C ASN A 25 -0.96 -15.11 -1.35
N GLU A 26 -2.07 -14.56 -0.84
CA GLU A 26 -3.16 -14.09 -1.66
C GLU A 26 -2.95 -12.62 -2.08
N VAL A 27 -3.18 -12.31 -3.35
CA VAL A 27 -3.20 -10.93 -3.85
C VAL A 27 -4.56 -10.32 -3.56
N MET A 28 -4.59 -9.22 -2.81
CA MET A 28 -5.82 -8.53 -2.41
C MET A 28 -5.62 -7.01 -2.33
N PRO A 29 -6.69 -6.20 -2.20
CA PRO A 29 -6.57 -4.77 -1.99
C PRO A 29 -5.71 -4.43 -0.76
N ILE A 30 -4.91 -3.35 -0.85
CA ILE A 30 -4.00 -2.92 0.24
C ILE A 30 -4.76 -2.64 1.54
N PHE A 31 -5.96 -2.08 1.44
CA PHE A 31 -6.80 -1.80 2.60
C PHE A 31 -7.21 -3.09 3.33
N ASP A 32 -7.65 -4.12 2.60
CA ASP A 32 -8.08 -5.38 3.19
C ASP A 32 -6.89 -6.12 3.84
N ALA A 33 -5.74 -6.13 3.18
CA ALA A 33 -4.51 -6.68 3.76
C ALA A 33 -4.11 -5.94 5.05
N ALA A 34 -4.21 -4.61 5.06
CA ALA A 34 -3.88 -3.80 6.23
C ALA A 34 -4.82 -4.09 7.42
N MET A 35 -6.12 -4.27 7.16
CA MET A 35 -7.10 -4.62 8.18
C MET A 35 -6.82 -6.02 8.77
N LYS A 36 -6.49 -7.02 7.94
CA LYS A 36 -6.10 -8.35 8.43
C LYS A 36 -4.88 -8.30 9.34
N TYR A 37 -3.83 -7.58 8.94
CA TYR A 37 -2.64 -7.42 9.78
C TYR A 37 -2.93 -6.65 11.08
N LYS A 38 -3.86 -5.68 11.05
CA LYS A 38 -4.32 -4.96 12.25
C LYS A 38 -5.05 -5.88 13.21
N GLU A 39 -5.92 -6.77 12.71
CA GLU A 39 -6.60 -7.81 13.50
C GLU A 39 -5.59 -8.78 14.13
N ASP A 40 -4.56 -9.17 13.38
CA ASP A 40 -3.49 -10.06 13.85
C ASP A 40 -2.47 -9.35 14.77
N GLY A 41 -2.65 -8.06 15.06
CA GLY A 41 -1.73 -7.27 15.88
C GLY A 41 -0.33 -7.11 15.28
N THR A 42 -0.18 -7.33 13.97
CA THR A 42 1.10 -7.28 13.26
C THR A 42 1.35 -5.87 12.72
N GLY A 43 2.45 -5.26 13.16
CA GLY A 43 2.86 -3.94 12.69
C GLY A 43 3.22 -3.93 11.19
N LEU A 44 2.88 -2.85 10.49
CA LEU A 44 3.15 -2.68 9.07
C LEU A 44 4.16 -1.56 8.80
N VAL A 45 4.94 -1.75 7.74
CA VAL A 45 5.90 -0.77 7.23
C VAL A 45 5.79 -0.68 5.71
N VAL A 46 5.96 0.52 5.15
CA VAL A 46 6.05 0.75 3.70
C VAL A 46 7.51 0.97 3.34
N LEU A 47 8.03 0.14 2.44
CA LEU A 47 9.34 0.34 1.82
C LEU A 47 9.14 1.00 0.46
N ALA A 48 9.81 2.13 0.25
CA ALA A 48 9.71 2.90 -0.99
C ALA A 48 11.09 3.36 -1.47
N GLY A 49 11.19 3.64 -2.77
CA GLY A 49 12.40 4.17 -3.38
C GLY A 49 12.58 5.68 -3.14
N ASN A 50 13.51 6.27 -3.91
CA ASN A 50 13.74 7.70 -3.89
C ASN A 50 12.47 8.49 -4.27
N ASP A 51 12.36 9.71 -3.75
CA ASP A 51 11.25 10.64 -3.98
C ASP A 51 9.85 10.10 -3.56
N TYR A 52 9.81 9.19 -2.57
CA TYR A 52 8.55 8.74 -1.97
C TYR A 52 7.77 9.94 -1.41
N GLY A 53 6.54 10.10 -1.87
CA GLY A 53 5.67 11.23 -1.50
C GLY A 53 5.93 12.52 -2.28
N MET A 54 6.79 12.51 -3.31
CA MET A 54 6.97 13.66 -4.19
C MET A 54 5.74 13.90 -5.06
N GLY A 55 5.28 15.15 -5.10
CA GLY A 55 4.11 15.56 -5.88
C GLY A 55 3.32 16.67 -5.16
N SER A 56 2.15 17.02 -5.70
CA SER A 56 1.24 17.96 -5.04
C SER A 56 0.82 17.40 -3.68
N SER A 57 0.82 18.24 -2.64
CA SER A 57 0.25 17.88 -1.34
C SER A 57 -1.16 17.35 -1.52
N ARG A 58 -1.43 16.21 -0.89
CA ARG A 58 -2.74 15.55 -0.85
C ARG A 58 -3.00 15.21 0.60
N ASP A 59 -4.03 15.80 1.20
CA ASP A 59 -4.33 15.66 2.64
C ASP A 59 -4.44 14.20 3.11
N TRP A 60 -4.80 13.28 2.21
CA TRP A 60 -4.97 11.86 2.52
C TRP A 60 -3.67 11.04 2.46
N ALA A 61 -2.59 11.57 1.87
CA ALA A 61 -1.34 10.82 1.68
C ALA A 61 -0.64 10.46 3.00
N ALA A 62 -0.86 11.25 4.06
CA ALA A 62 -0.31 11.00 5.39
C ALA A 62 -1.34 10.46 6.40
N LYS A 63 -2.64 10.77 6.21
CA LYS A 63 -3.68 10.34 7.16
C LYS A 63 -4.12 8.89 6.94
N GLY A 64 -4.06 8.40 5.69
CA GLY A 64 -4.46 7.04 5.35
C GLY A 64 -3.64 5.93 6.01
N THR A 65 -2.45 6.24 6.54
CA THR A 65 -1.60 5.26 7.25
C THR A 65 -1.94 5.09 8.73
N THR A 66 -2.81 5.93 9.29
CA THR A 66 -3.05 6.01 10.75
C THR A 66 -4.39 5.39 11.18
N TYR A 67 -5.30 5.11 10.24
CA TYR A 67 -6.63 4.57 10.53
C TYR A 67 -6.65 3.05 10.50
#